data_AF-A0A7C6DU60-F1
#
_entry.id   AF-A0A7C6DU60-F1
#
_cell.length_a   1.000
_cell.length_b   1.000
_cell.length_c   1.000
_cell.angle_alpha   90.00
_cell.angle_beta   90.00
_cell.angle_gamma   90.00
#
_symmetry.space_group_name_H-M   'P 1'
#
loop_
_entity.id
_entity.type
_entity.pdbx_description
1 polymer ?
#
loop_
_entity_poly.entity_id
_entity_poly.type
_entity_poly.pdbx_seq_one_letter_code
_entity_poly.pdbx_strand_id
1 'polypeptide(L)'
;MDFYKHPDFVKELFARISKVYIEFSEIQKKIVSEPNNQGIHGNPNVRMEKGGVRLCEDVAVMLSPKIYRSFCRPFNDMCLKPFEGGMVHFCCSPAAEVDGRHILNEVISSPYVKAFTFGSPGKFYNFKETVEHFQKKHVCLVWTDGPLQGQTVEN
;
A
#
# COMPACT_ATOMS: atom_id res chain seq x y z
N MET A 1 -7.18 2.22 -21.33
CA MET A 1 -6.92 2.16 -22.79
C MET A 1 -5.42 1.97 -23.04
N ASP A 2 -4.57 2.78 -22.40
CA ASP A 2 -3.11 2.75 -22.65
C ASP A 2 -2.39 1.51 -22.16
N PHE A 3 -2.83 0.89 -21.05
CA PHE A 3 -2.31 -0.41 -20.60
C PHE A 3 -2.38 -1.51 -21.67
N TYR A 4 -3.31 -1.39 -22.63
CA TYR A 4 -3.48 -2.34 -23.73
C TYR A 4 -2.88 -1.83 -25.04
N LYS A 5 -3.04 -0.53 -25.34
CA LYS A 5 -2.60 0.06 -26.61
C LYS A 5 -1.13 0.45 -26.64
N HIS A 6 -0.59 0.88 -25.51
CA HIS A 6 0.76 1.43 -25.37
C HIS A 6 1.47 0.91 -24.11
N PRO A 7 1.55 -0.43 -23.91
CA PRO A 7 2.05 -1.01 -22.66
C PRO A 7 3.50 -0.62 -22.36
N ASP A 8 4.35 -0.48 -23.37
CA ASP A 8 5.76 -0.13 -23.17
C ASP A 8 5.93 1.34 -22.76
N PHE A 9 5.13 2.23 -23.34
CA PHE A 9 5.09 3.63 -22.91
C PHE A 9 4.66 3.75 -21.44
N VAL A 10 3.61 3.02 -21.03
CA VAL A 10 3.17 3.01 -19.63
C VAL A 10 4.27 2.51 -18.69
N LYS A 11 4.96 1.42 -19.06
CA LYS A 11 6.07 0.88 -18.27
C LYS A 11 7.23 1.86 -18.18
N GLU A 12 7.59 2.53 -19.27
CA GLU A 12 8.65 3.54 -19.26
C GLU A 12 8.28 4.73 -18.37
N LEU A 13 7.04 5.21 -18.48
CA LEU A 13 6.53 6.28 -17.64
C LEU A 13 6.58 5.91 -16.16
N PHE A 14 6.11 4.71 -15.81
CA PHE A 14 6.14 4.22 -14.42
C PHE A 14 7.56 4.05 -13.92
N ALA A 15 8.49 3.54 -14.74
CA ALA A 15 9.90 3.47 -14.39
C ALA A 15 10.50 4.85 -14.06
N ARG A 16 10.13 5.88 -14.82
CA ARG A 16 10.59 7.27 -14.59
C ARG A 16 9.98 7.83 -13.30
N ILE A 17 8.67 7.65 -13.09
CA ILE A 17 7.99 8.10 -11.86
C ILE A 17 8.59 7.40 -10.63
N SER A 18 8.86 6.10 -10.69
CA SER A 18 9.50 5.35 -9.60
C SER A 18 10.86 5.90 -9.24
N LYS A 19 11.69 6.29 -10.22
CA LYS A 19 13.00 6.92 -9.96
C LYS A 19 12.85 8.25 -9.23
N VAL A 20 11.94 9.10 -9.71
CA VAL A 20 11.66 10.40 -9.05
C VAL A 20 11.14 10.18 -7.63
N TYR A 21 10.25 9.21 -7.42
CA TYR A 21 9.76 8.87 -6.08
C TYR A 21 10.89 8.44 -5.13
N ILE A 22 11.81 7.58 -5.59
CA ILE A 22 12.95 7.12 -4.80
C ILE A 22 13.86 8.30 -4.44
N GLU A 23 14.30 9.07 -5.43
CA GLU A 23 15.20 10.23 -5.23
C GLU A 23 14.58 11.25 -4.27
N PHE A 24 13.29 11.56 -4.46
CA PHE A 24 12.58 12.49 -3.59
C PHE A 24 12.47 11.96 -2.16
N SER A 25 12.16 10.67 -1.98
CA SER A 25 12.07 10.06 -0.65
C SER A 25 13.42 10.07 0.07
N GLU A 26 14.51 9.78 -0.62
CA GLU A 26 15.87 9.87 -0.06
C GLU A 26 16.22 11.30 0.39
N ILE A 27 15.85 12.31 -0.40
CA ILE A 27 16.03 13.73 -0.04
C ILE A 27 15.22 14.08 1.21
N GLN A 28 13.94 13.72 1.25
CA GLN A 28 13.08 13.98 2.41
C GLN A 28 13.65 13.36 3.68
N LYS A 29 14.02 12.09 3.61
CA LYS A 29 14.61 11.35 4.73
C LYS A 29 15.89 11.99 5.25
N LYS A 30 16.77 12.42 4.33
CA LYS A 30 17.99 13.13 4.67
C LYS A 30 17.71 14.46 5.39
N ILE A 31 16.70 15.22 4.92
CA ILE A 31 16.32 16.50 5.53
C ILE A 31 15.85 16.29 6.98
N VAL A 32 15.05 15.26 7.24
CA VAL A 32 14.52 14.97 8.59
C VAL A 32 15.44 14.08 9.43
N SER A 33 16.62 13.71 8.92
CA SER A 33 17.57 12.80 9.58
C SER A 33 16.96 11.44 9.95
N GLU A 34 16.07 10.92 9.10
CA GLU A 34 15.42 9.62 9.29
C GLU A 34 16.18 8.54 8.49
N PRO A 35 16.46 7.35 9.07
CA PRO A 35 17.05 6.23 8.33
C PRO A 35 16.21 5.79 7.12
N ASN A 36 16.87 5.30 6.08
CA ASN A 36 16.17 4.81 4.88
C ASN A 36 15.27 3.61 5.13
N ASN A 37 15.55 2.79 6.14
CA ASN A 37 14.78 1.58 6.44
C ASN A 37 13.76 1.73 7.57
N GLN A 38 13.53 2.95 8.07
CA GLN A 38 12.56 3.27 9.12
C GLN A 38 11.65 4.41 8.66
N GLY A 39 10.42 4.50 9.17
CA GLY A 39 9.46 5.50 8.71
C GLY A 39 8.53 6.00 9.80
N ILE A 40 8.33 7.31 9.88
CA ILE A 40 7.31 7.96 10.70
C ILE A 40 6.20 8.45 9.76
N HIS A 41 4.98 7.92 9.94
CA HIS A 41 3.84 8.25 9.11
C HIS A 41 2.79 9.02 9.91
N GLY A 42 2.60 10.31 9.62
CA GLY A 42 1.67 11.20 10.36
C GLY A 42 0.17 10.88 10.22
N ASN A 43 -0.21 10.04 9.26
CA ASN A 43 -1.50 9.37 9.25
C ASN A 43 -1.24 7.94 8.79
N PRO A 44 -1.38 6.91 9.66
CA PRO A 44 -2.13 6.89 10.93
C PRO A 44 -1.32 7.11 12.23
N ASN A 45 -0.28 7.96 12.23
CA ASN A 45 0.61 8.21 13.37
C ASN A 45 1.35 6.97 13.87
N VAL A 46 1.97 6.24 12.93
CA VAL A 46 2.76 5.02 13.24
C VAL A 46 4.24 5.24 12.96
N ARG A 47 5.08 4.63 13.81
CA ARG A 47 6.51 4.47 13.58
C ARG A 47 6.80 3.05 13.11
N MET A 48 7.51 2.93 12.00
CA MET A 48 7.95 1.69 11.41
C MET A 48 9.43 1.49 11.68
N GLU A 49 9.78 0.43 12.42
CA GLU A 49 11.18 0.00 12.60
C GLU A 49 11.75 -0.71 11.38
N LYS A 50 10.88 -1.14 10.44
CA LYS A 50 11.23 -1.79 9.18
C LYS A 50 10.32 -1.30 8.07
N GLY A 51 10.94 -0.81 7.00
CA GLY A 51 10.28 -0.19 5.87
C GLY A 51 10.21 1.33 6.06
N GLY A 52 10.77 2.07 5.11
CA GLY A 52 11.01 3.51 5.30
C GLY A 52 10.07 4.46 4.58
N VAL A 53 9.20 3.98 3.71
CA VAL A 53 8.38 4.85 2.85
C VAL A 53 6.92 4.38 2.78
N ARG A 54 6.06 5.26 2.24
CA ARG A 54 4.64 4.99 2.04
C ARG A 54 4.26 5.11 0.56
N LEU A 55 3.49 4.14 0.06
CA LEU A 55 2.81 4.21 -1.24
C LEU A 55 1.30 4.31 -1.06
N CYS A 56 0.66 5.15 -1.87
CA CYS A 56 -0.79 5.32 -1.91
C CYS A 56 -1.33 4.86 -3.26
N GLU A 57 -2.19 3.85 -3.23
CA GLU A 57 -2.74 3.11 -4.37
C GLU A 57 -4.21 3.48 -4.62
N ASP A 58 -4.62 4.70 -4.26
CA ASP A 58 -6.02 5.17 -4.28
C ASP A 58 -6.65 5.19 -5.67
N VAL A 59 -5.84 5.24 -6.73
CA VAL A 59 -6.30 5.13 -8.12
C VAL A 59 -6.18 3.69 -8.64
N ALA A 60 -5.21 2.92 -8.12
CA ALA A 60 -4.94 1.57 -8.57
C ALA A 60 -6.07 0.59 -8.20
N VAL A 61 -6.89 0.92 -7.19
CA VAL A 61 -8.15 0.21 -6.88
C VAL A 61 -9.16 0.21 -8.03
N MET A 62 -8.96 1.01 -9.08
CA MET A 62 -9.80 0.97 -10.30
C MET A 62 -9.29 -0.04 -11.34
N LEU A 63 -8.17 -0.72 -11.09
CA LEU A 63 -7.52 -1.62 -12.04
C LEU A 63 -7.88 -3.08 -11.76
N SER A 64 -8.03 -3.87 -12.82
CA SER A 64 -8.18 -5.31 -12.64
C SER A 64 -6.91 -5.92 -12.01
N PRO A 65 -7.01 -7.06 -11.31
CA PRO A 65 -5.84 -7.69 -10.67
C PRO A 65 -4.73 -8.04 -11.67
N LYS A 66 -5.11 -8.35 -12.92
CA LYS A 66 -4.16 -8.63 -14.01
C LYS A 66 -3.35 -7.38 -14.38
N ILE A 67 -4.00 -6.23 -14.48
CA ILE A 67 -3.33 -4.96 -14.82
C ILE A 67 -2.47 -4.51 -13.65
N TYR A 68 -2.99 -4.58 -12.42
CA TYR A 68 -2.24 -4.27 -11.21
C TYR A 68 -0.93 -5.08 -11.13
N ARG A 69 -1.03 -6.40 -11.30
CA ARG A 69 0.13 -7.30 -11.27
C ARG A 69 1.18 -6.97 -12.33
N SER A 70 0.73 -6.57 -13.52
CA SER A 70 1.62 -6.34 -14.67
C SER A 70 2.24 -4.95 -14.68
N PHE A 71 1.53 -3.95 -14.15
CA PHE A 71 1.89 -2.54 -14.29
C PHE A 71 2.08 -1.79 -12.97
N CYS A 72 1.51 -2.22 -11.84
CA CYS A 72 1.71 -1.53 -10.56
C CYS A 72 2.78 -2.25 -9.73
N ARG A 73 2.57 -3.55 -9.47
CA ARG A 73 3.41 -4.33 -8.54
C ARG A 73 4.93 -4.24 -8.83
N PRO A 74 5.43 -4.38 -10.06
CA PRO A 74 6.88 -4.33 -10.31
C PRO A 74 7.50 -2.97 -9.96
N PHE A 75 6.75 -1.88 -10.17
CA PHE A 75 7.21 -0.52 -9.92
C PHE A 75 7.03 -0.13 -8.45
N ASN A 76 6.01 -0.66 -7.79
CA ASN A 76 5.89 -0.56 -6.33
C ASN A 76 7.04 -1.27 -5.64
N ASP A 77 7.38 -2.49 -6.09
CA ASP A 77 8.55 -3.22 -5.59
C ASP A 77 9.86 -2.44 -5.83
N MET A 78 10.00 -1.80 -7.00
CA MET A 78 11.13 -0.91 -7.29
C MET A 78 11.20 0.27 -6.32
N CYS A 79 10.08 0.91 -6.02
CA CYS A 79 10.00 2.04 -5.09
C CYS A 79 10.28 1.65 -3.64
N LEU A 80 9.80 0.49 -3.19
CA LEU A 80 9.90 0.06 -1.79
C LEU A 80 11.25 -0.56 -1.45
N LYS A 81 11.89 -1.25 -2.41
CA LYS A 81 13.11 -2.02 -2.17
C LYS A 81 14.29 -1.23 -1.56
N PRO A 82 14.63 0.00 -2.02
CA PRO A 82 15.72 0.80 -1.44
C PRO A 82 15.53 1.15 0.04
N PHE A 83 14.29 1.12 0.52
CA PHE A 83 13.91 1.48 1.88
C PHE A 83 13.62 0.26 2.76
N GLU A 84 14.09 -0.92 2.35
CA GLU A 84 13.82 -2.23 2.97
C GLU A 84 12.32 -2.56 3.10
N GLY A 85 11.50 -1.89 2.30
CA GLY A 85 10.05 -2.02 2.28
C GLY A 85 9.33 -0.73 2.68
N GLY A 86 8.03 -0.87 2.95
CA GLY A 86 7.22 0.26 3.37
C GLY A 86 5.77 -0.09 3.68
N MET A 87 4.99 0.96 3.96
CA MET A 87 3.55 0.87 4.16
C MET A 87 2.81 1.16 2.85
N VAL A 88 1.86 0.31 2.48
CA VAL A 88 0.96 0.59 1.36
C VAL A 88 -0.41 1.01 1.89
N HIS A 89 -1.09 1.86 1.14
CA HIS A 89 -2.40 2.36 1.48
C HIS A 89 -3.30 2.35 0.26
N PHE A 90 -4.58 2.07 0.47
CA PHE A 90 -5.63 2.64 -0.37
C PHE A 90 -6.85 3.02 0.48
N CYS A 91 -7.59 4.01 0.01
CA CYS A 91 -8.88 4.41 0.56
C CYS A 91 -9.98 3.45 0.12
N CYS A 92 -10.90 3.15 1.04
CA CYS A 92 -12.20 2.60 0.72
C CYS A 92 -13.19 3.78 0.66
N SER A 93 -13.97 3.87 -0.41
CA SER A 93 -14.90 4.97 -0.62
C SER A 93 -16.34 4.47 -0.70
N PRO A 94 -17.19 4.79 0.30
CA PRO A 94 -18.62 4.53 0.22
C PRO A 94 -19.29 5.30 -0.92
N ALA A 95 -18.79 6.49 -1.22
CA ALA A 95 -19.36 7.34 -2.28
C ALA A 95 -19.07 6.79 -3.69
N ALA A 96 -17.95 6.10 -3.87
CA ALA A 96 -17.59 5.49 -5.15
C ALA A 96 -17.89 3.98 -5.22
N GLU A 97 -18.37 3.38 -4.14
CA GLU A 97 -18.53 1.92 -3.97
C GLU A 97 -17.25 1.13 -4.33
N VAL A 98 -16.08 1.67 -3.97
CA VAL A 98 -14.79 1.04 -4.22
C VAL A 98 -14.11 0.67 -2.91
N ASP A 99 -13.80 -0.61 -2.75
CA ASP A 99 -13.15 -1.17 -1.54
C ASP A 99 -11.75 -1.75 -1.80
N GLY A 100 -11.29 -1.80 -3.05
CA GLY A 100 -9.96 -2.32 -3.42
C GLY A 100 -9.76 -3.84 -3.20
N ARG A 101 -10.79 -4.60 -2.81
CA ARG A 101 -10.63 -6.01 -2.39
C ARG A 101 -10.03 -6.90 -3.47
N HIS A 102 -10.40 -6.65 -4.72
CA HIS A 102 -9.94 -7.43 -5.86
C HIS A 102 -8.42 -7.33 -6.10
N ILE A 103 -7.78 -6.20 -5.78
CA ILE A 103 -6.31 -6.06 -5.89
C ILE A 103 -5.57 -6.31 -4.58
N LEU A 104 -6.26 -6.39 -3.43
CA LEU A 104 -5.63 -6.49 -2.11
C LEU A 104 -4.58 -7.60 -2.04
N ASN A 105 -4.90 -8.79 -2.58
CA ASN A 105 -3.98 -9.91 -2.61
C ASN A 105 -2.74 -9.66 -3.47
N GLU A 106 -2.83 -8.89 -4.55
CA GLU A 106 -1.68 -8.53 -5.37
C GLU A 106 -0.76 -7.55 -4.64
N VAL A 107 -1.35 -6.61 -3.90
CA VAL A 107 -0.62 -5.63 -3.09
C VAL A 107 0.19 -6.33 -2.00
N ILE A 108 -0.48 -7.10 -1.14
CA ILE A 108 0.13 -7.67 0.07
C ILE A 108 0.95 -8.95 -0.21
N SER A 109 1.02 -9.39 -1.47
CA SER A 109 1.91 -10.50 -1.88
C SER A 109 3.32 -10.02 -2.25
N SER A 110 3.57 -8.71 -2.24
CA SER A 110 4.92 -8.18 -2.40
C SER A 110 5.73 -8.39 -1.11
N PRO A 111 6.98 -8.90 -1.20
CA PRO A 111 7.84 -9.06 -0.01
C PRO A 111 8.32 -7.71 0.57
N TYR A 112 8.12 -6.61 -0.16
CA TYR A 112 8.51 -5.27 0.27
C TYR A 112 7.38 -4.52 0.98
N VAL A 113 6.16 -5.05 0.97
CA VAL A 113 5.05 -4.50 1.76
C VAL A 113 5.18 -5.03 3.19
N LYS A 114 5.52 -4.13 4.12
CA LYS A 114 5.72 -4.47 5.55
C LYS A 114 4.49 -4.13 6.39
N ALA A 115 3.81 -3.07 6.01
CA ALA A 115 2.58 -2.64 6.63
C ALA A 115 1.55 -2.26 5.56
N PHE A 116 0.29 -2.29 5.95
CA PHE A 116 -0.80 -1.82 5.13
C PHE A 116 -1.82 -1.07 5.99
N THR A 117 -2.34 0.04 5.49
CA THR A 117 -3.42 0.78 6.14
C THR A 117 -4.54 1.05 5.15
N PHE A 118 -5.77 0.74 5.52
CA PHE A 118 -6.94 1.17 4.77
C PHE A 118 -7.30 2.62 5.10
N GLY A 119 -8.01 3.30 4.20
CA GLY A 119 -8.83 4.45 4.55
C GLY A 119 -10.28 4.00 4.74
N SER A 120 -10.84 4.14 5.94
CA SER A 120 -12.24 3.80 6.26
C SER A 120 -12.71 2.37 5.88
N PRO A 121 -12.00 1.30 6.29
CA PRO A 121 -12.32 -0.08 5.90
C PRO A 121 -13.61 -0.65 6.50
N GLY A 122 -14.12 -0.12 7.62
CA GLY A 122 -15.06 -0.82 8.49
C GLY A 122 -16.38 -1.20 7.84
N LYS A 123 -16.87 -0.41 6.88
CA LYS A 123 -18.10 -0.73 6.13
C LYS A 123 -17.92 -1.84 5.10
N PHE A 124 -16.69 -2.11 4.70
CA PHE A 124 -16.38 -3.03 3.60
C PHE A 124 -15.80 -4.33 4.13
N TYR A 125 -14.89 -4.25 5.09
CA TYR A 125 -14.08 -5.37 5.55
C TYR A 125 -14.49 -5.83 6.95
N ASN A 126 -14.62 -7.15 7.13
CA ASN A 126 -14.71 -7.74 8.46
C ASN A 126 -13.34 -7.66 9.14
N PHE A 127 -13.29 -7.09 10.35
CA PHE A 127 -12.03 -6.89 11.06
C PHE A 127 -11.27 -8.20 11.33
N LYS A 128 -11.94 -9.21 11.92
CA LYS A 128 -11.32 -10.49 12.30
C LYS A 128 -10.74 -11.21 11.07
N GLU A 129 -11.56 -11.38 10.04
CA GLU A 129 -11.13 -12.04 8.79
C GLU A 129 -9.95 -11.30 8.13
N THR A 130 -9.96 -9.96 8.18
CA THR A 130 -8.89 -9.15 7.60
C THR A 130 -7.60 -9.29 8.40
N VAL A 131 -7.65 -9.21 9.74
CA VAL A 131 -6.48 -9.44 10.59
C VAL A 131 -5.87 -10.82 10.33
N GLU A 132 -6.68 -11.87 10.32
CA GLU A 132 -6.22 -13.24 10.07
C GLU A 132 -5.58 -13.39 8.69
N HIS A 133 -6.15 -12.74 7.67
CA HIS A 133 -5.61 -12.74 6.32
C HIS A 133 -4.24 -12.06 6.23
N PHE A 134 -4.09 -10.89 6.86
CA PHE A 134 -2.83 -10.14 6.90
C PHE A 134 -1.75 -10.87 7.70
N GLN A 135 -2.12 -11.52 8.80
CA GLN A 135 -1.22 -12.37 9.59
C GLN A 135 -0.65 -13.53 8.75
N LYS A 136 -1.50 -14.22 7.97
CA LYS A 136 -1.07 -15.30 7.04
C LYS A 136 -0.10 -14.81 5.97
N LYS A 137 -0.15 -13.53 5.62
CA LYS A 137 0.75 -12.89 4.64
C LYS A 137 1.99 -12.27 5.27
N HIS A 138 2.13 -12.28 6.59
CA HIS A 138 3.19 -11.62 7.34
C HIS A 138 3.31 -10.11 7.04
N VAL A 139 2.16 -9.45 6.85
CA VAL A 139 2.06 -7.99 6.66
C VAL A 139 1.36 -7.37 7.86
N CYS A 140 1.94 -6.32 8.44
CA CYS A 140 1.33 -5.61 9.56
C CYS A 140 0.09 -4.82 9.10
N LEU A 141 -1.09 -5.18 9.59
CA LEU A 141 -2.31 -4.41 9.34
C LEU A 141 -2.39 -3.26 10.35
N VAL A 142 -2.38 -2.03 9.85
CA VAL A 142 -2.71 -0.85 10.63
C VAL A 142 -4.17 -0.50 10.37
N TRP A 143 -5.00 -0.79 11.35
CA TRP A 143 -6.45 -0.61 11.25
C TRP A 143 -6.87 0.66 12.02
N THR A 144 -7.42 1.64 11.29
CA THR A 144 -7.71 2.97 11.84
C THR A 144 -9.16 3.17 12.23
N ASP A 145 -10.07 2.35 11.71
CA ASP A 145 -11.45 2.41 12.14
C ASP A 145 -11.54 1.72 13.51
N GLY A 146 -12.18 2.34 14.49
CA GLY A 146 -12.51 1.60 15.72
C GLY A 146 -13.30 0.33 15.37
N PRO A 147 -13.24 -0.75 16.18
CA PRO A 147 -14.15 -1.86 15.99
C PRO A 147 -15.58 -1.33 15.89
N LEU A 148 -16.30 -1.73 14.84
CA LEU A 148 -17.71 -1.37 14.72
C LEU A 148 -18.47 -1.97 15.91
N GLN A 149 -19.58 -1.33 16.29
CA GLN A 149 -20.42 -1.78 17.40
C GLN A 149 -20.80 -3.26 17.19
N GLY A 150 -20.28 -4.15 18.05
CA GLY A 150 -20.48 -5.60 17.99
C GLY A 150 -19.32 -6.44 17.41
N GLN A 151 -18.25 -5.83 16.89
CA GLN A 151 -17.03 -6.55 16.52
C GLN A 151 -16.06 -6.57 17.72
N THR A 152 -15.91 -7.72 18.38
CA THR A 152 -14.88 -7.93 19.42
C THR A 152 -13.67 -8.66 18.84
N VAL A 153 -12.48 -8.35 19.36
CA VAL A 153 -11.25 -9.10 19.05
C VAL A 153 -11.23 -10.45 19.79
N GLU A 154 -12.03 -10.56 20.84
CA GLU A 154 -12.14 -11.72 21.71
C GLU A 154 -13.37 -12.54 21.29
N ASN A 155 -13.09 -13.69 20.63
CA ASN A 155 -13.86 -14.93 20.60
C ASN A 155 -12.96 -16.02 20.02
#